data_AF-A0A377D0E6-F1
#
_entry.id   AF-A0A377D0E6-F1
#
_cell.length_a   1.000
_cell.length_b   1.000
_cell.length_c   1.000
_cell.angle_alpha   90.00
_cell.angle_beta   90.00
_cell.angle_gamma   90.00
#
_symmetry.space_group_name_H-M   'P 1'
#
loop_
_entity.id
_entity.type
_entity.pdbx_description
1 polymer ?
#
loop_
_entity_poly.entity_id
_entity_poly.type
_entity_poly.pdbx_seq_one_letter_code
_entity_poly.pdbx_strand_id
1 'polypeptide(L)'
;MARLARPGGTLATFTSAGFVRRGLQEAGFTMQKRKGFGRKREMLCGVMEQALPLPCSTPWFNRTGSSKREVAIIGGGIASALLSLALLRRGWQVTLYCADEAPALGASGNRQGALYPLLSKHDEALNRFFSNAFTFCLSALRFIARQI
;
A
#
# COMPACT_ATOMS: atom_id res chain seq x y z
N MET A 1 14.81 -7.71 -2.38
CA MET A 1 14.96 -6.29 -2.01
C MET A 1 15.16 -5.42 -3.24
N ALA A 2 16.17 -5.69 -4.08
CA ALA A 2 16.51 -4.87 -5.24
C ALA A 2 15.33 -4.53 -6.17
N ARG A 3 14.52 -5.54 -6.54
CA ARG A 3 13.31 -5.35 -7.37
C ARG A 3 12.32 -4.30 -6.85
N LEU A 4 12.27 -4.06 -5.53
CA LEU A 4 11.35 -3.12 -4.89
C LEU A 4 12.03 -1.79 -4.52
N ALA A 5 13.35 -1.70 -4.67
CA ALA A 5 14.08 -0.48 -4.38
C ALA A 5 13.87 0.52 -5.51
N ARG A 6 13.56 1.78 -5.15
CA ARG A 6 13.62 2.88 -6.11
C ARG A 6 15.08 3.15 -6.48
N PRO A 7 15.37 3.70 -7.67
CA PRO A 7 16.66 4.30 -7.95
C PRO A 7 17.00 5.35 -6.88
N GLY A 8 18.23 5.34 -6.37
CA GLY A 8 18.68 6.11 -5.22
C GLY A 8 18.18 5.59 -3.85
N GLY A 9 17.35 4.55 -3.83
CA GLY A 9 16.81 3.96 -2.61
C GLY A 9 17.91 3.29 -1.76
N THR A 10 17.80 3.42 -0.45
CA THR A 10 18.83 2.95 0.48
C THR A 10 18.40 1.73 1.26
N LEU A 11 19.36 0.93 1.73
CA LEU A 11 19.17 -0.09 2.75
C LEU A 11 20.22 0.02 3.84
N ALA A 12 19.92 -0.52 5.01
CA ALA A 12 20.87 -0.72 6.08
C ALA A 12 20.59 -2.06 6.79
N THR A 13 21.64 -2.70 7.28
CA THR A 13 21.52 -3.91 8.11
C THR A 13 22.59 -3.93 9.18
N PHE A 14 22.25 -4.49 10.34
CA PHE A 14 23.17 -4.57 11.46
C PHE A 14 24.34 -5.52 11.18
N THR A 15 24.21 -6.48 10.27
CA THR A 15 25.28 -7.45 9.97
C THR A 15 26.37 -6.86 9.07
N SER A 16 27.59 -7.38 9.21
CA SER A 16 28.74 -7.11 8.33
C SER A 16 29.28 -8.37 7.65
N ALA A 17 28.49 -9.46 7.67
CA ALA A 17 28.87 -10.74 7.09
C ALA A 17 29.18 -10.62 5.60
N GLY A 18 30.31 -11.18 5.17
CA GLY A 18 30.80 -11.06 3.80
C GLY A 18 29.84 -11.62 2.75
N PHE A 19 29.18 -12.74 3.02
CA PHE A 19 28.22 -13.34 2.10
C PHE A 19 26.96 -12.48 1.93
N VAL A 20 26.50 -11.79 2.99
CA VAL A 20 25.39 -10.84 2.91
C VAL A 20 25.76 -9.65 2.03
N ARG A 21 26.98 -9.12 2.22
CA ARG A 21 27.48 -8.02 1.37
C ARG A 21 27.51 -8.43 -0.10
N ARG A 22 28.08 -9.59 -0.42
CA ARG A 22 28.16 -10.10 -1.80
C ARG A 22 26.78 -10.33 -2.41
N GLY A 23 25.88 -11.00 -1.69
CA GLY A 23 24.52 -11.24 -2.19
C GLY A 23 23.73 -9.93 -2.45
N LEU A 24 23.96 -8.89 -1.65
CA LEU A 24 23.37 -7.57 -1.90
C LEU A 24 24.01 -6.85 -3.09
N GLN A 25 25.32 -7.00 -3.30
CA GLN A 25 26.03 -6.49 -4.47
C GLN A 25 25.56 -7.18 -5.75
N GLU A 26 25.45 -8.52 -5.74
CA GLU A 26 24.92 -9.33 -6.85
C GLU A 26 23.47 -8.96 -7.18
N ALA A 27 22.65 -8.65 -6.16
CA ALA A 27 21.31 -8.13 -6.37
C ALA A 27 21.26 -6.70 -6.94
N GLY A 28 22.41 -6.01 -7.00
CA GLY A 28 22.55 -4.70 -7.66
C GLY A 28 22.72 -3.50 -6.74
N PHE A 29 22.94 -3.67 -5.43
CA PHE A 29 23.22 -2.55 -4.53
C PHE A 29 24.71 -2.19 -4.47
N THR A 30 25.03 -0.91 -4.47
CA THR A 30 26.36 -0.40 -4.11
C THR A 30 26.52 -0.46 -2.59
N MET A 31 27.31 -1.42 -2.09
CA MET A 31 27.41 -1.73 -0.67
C MET A 31 28.65 -1.14 0.00
N GLN A 32 28.45 -0.47 1.13
CA GLN A 32 29.49 0.12 1.98
C GLN A 32 29.43 -0.44 3.41
N LYS A 33 30.60 -0.66 4.02
CA LYS A 33 30.71 -0.90 5.47
C LYS A 33 30.68 0.44 6.20
N ARG A 34 29.94 0.52 7.30
CA ARG A 34 29.90 1.67 8.21
C ARG A 34 30.19 1.22 9.63
N LYS A 35 30.60 2.17 10.49
CA LYS A 35 30.82 1.91 11.92
C LYS A 35 29.55 1.33 12.55
N GLY A 36 29.69 0.21 13.25
CA GLY A 36 28.59 -0.39 13.99
C GLY A 36 28.26 0.39 15.26
N PHE A 37 27.09 0.10 15.84
CA PHE A 37 26.66 0.72 17.09
C PHE A 37 27.25 0.01 18.32
N GLY A 38 27.66 0.78 19.33
CA GLY A 38 28.21 0.27 20.59
C GLY A 38 29.49 -0.54 20.39
N ARG A 39 29.50 -1.78 20.90
CA ARG A 39 30.66 -2.71 20.76
C ARG A 39 30.80 -3.29 19.36
N LYS A 40 29.82 -3.09 18.47
CA LYS A 40 29.85 -3.64 17.12
C LYS A 40 30.79 -2.83 16.24
N ARG A 41 31.79 -3.49 15.68
CA ARG A 41 32.81 -2.83 14.83
C ARG A 41 32.20 -2.25 13.56
N GLU A 42 31.42 -3.07 12.83
CA GLU A 42 30.92 -2.71 11.50
C GLU A 42 29.47 -3.15 11.29
N MET A 43 28.79 -2.45 10.39
CA MET A 43 27.49 -2.76 9.81
C MET A 43 27.49 -2.43 8.32
N LEU A 44 26.44 -2.80 7.59
CA LEU A 44 26.34 -2.55 6.15
C LEU A 44 25.26 -1.52 5.84
N CYS A 45 25.56 -0.67 4.87
CA CYS A 45 24.60 0.23 4.21
C CYS A 45 24.77 0.10 2.71
N GLY A 46 23.69 0.32 1.96
CA GLY A 46 23.74 0.24 0.50
C GLY A 46 22.79 1.21 -0.15
N VAL A 47 23.08 1.53 -1.41
CA VAL A 47 22.27 2.40 -2.27
C VAL A 47 22.03 1.69 -3.60
N MET A 48 20.80 1.77 -4.11
CA MET A 48 20.45 1.31 -5.46
C MET A 48 20.79 2.43 -6.45
N GLU A 49 22.05 2.53 -6.87
CA GLU A 49 22.50 3.60 -7.77
C GLU A 49 22.03 3.43 -9.22
N GLN A 50 21.57 2.23 -9.58
CA GLN A 50 21.09 1.91 -10.91
C GLN A 50 19.57 1.75 -10.96
N ALA A 51 18.99 2.08 -12.11
CA ALA A 51 17.60 1.77 -12.41
C ALA A 51 17.50 0.34 -12.97
N LEU A 52 16.91 -0.57 -12.20
CA LEU A 52 16.65 -1.93 -12.67
C LEU A 52 15.41 -1.96 -13.56
N PRO A 53 15.39 -2.78 -14.63
CA PRO A 53 14.22 -2.95 -15.47
C PRO A 53 13.04 -3.49 -14.66
N LEU A 54 11.88 -2.85 -14.79
CA LEU A 54 10.66 -3.29 -14.12
C LEU A 54 10.09 -4.53 -14.82
N PRO A 55 9.88 -5.65 -14.12
CA PRO A 55 9.29 -6.83 -14.71
C PRO A 55 7.81 -6.59 -15.01
N CYS A 56 7.40 -6.83 -16.26
CA CYS A 56 6.01 -6.77 -16.70
C CYS A 56 5.54 -8.17 -17.14
N SER A 57 5.36 -9.09 -16.19
CA SER A 57 5.03 -10.50 -16.47
C SER A 57 3.56 -10.73 -16.88
N THR A 58 2.64 -9.88 -16.42
CA THR A 58 1.19 -10.02 -16.69
C THR A 58 0.58 -8.66 -17.06
N PRO A 59 0.90 -8.11 -18.25
CA PRO A 59 0.49 -6.77 -18.67
C PRO A 59 -1.04 -6.57 -18.68
N TRP A 60 -1.83 -7.61 -18.91
CA TRP A 60 -3.30 -7.57 -18.88
C TRP A 60 -3.89 -7.26 -17.49
N PHE A 61 -3.11 -7.39 -16.42
CA PHE A 61 -3.50 -7.00 -15.06
C PHE A 61 -2.76 -5.74 -14.55
N ASN A 62 -2.17 -4.96 -15.45
CA ASN A 62 -1.40 -3.78 -15.05
C ASN A 62 -2.29 -2.72 -14.38
N ARG A 63 -1.80 -2.12 -13.29
CA ARG A 63 -2.49 -1.06 -12.54
C ARG A 63 -1.65 0.20 -12.56
N THR A 64 -2.04 1.16 -13.40
CA THR A 64 -1.35 2.44 -13.53
C THR A 64 -1.96 3.50 -12.61
N GLY A 65 -1.15 4.46 -12.19
CA GLY A 65 -1.59 5.63 -11.46
C GLY A 65 -1.81 6.84 -12.38
N SER A 66 -2.22 7.95 -11.78
CA SER A 66 -2.29 9.26 -12.44
C SER A 66 -1.24 10.20 -11.84
N SER A 67 -0.68 11.08 -12.68
CA SER A 67 0.16 12.20 -12.25
C SER A 67 -0.67 13.38 -11.74
N LYS A 68 -1.97 13.44 -12.07
CA LYS A 68 -2.88 14.50 -11.61
C LYS A 68 -3.20 14.33 -10.13
N ARG A 69 -3.60 15.43 -9.48
CA ARG A 69 -4.00 15.49 -8.06
C ARG A 69 -5.41 16.00 -7.84
N GLU A 70 -6.23 15.94 -8.88
CA GLU A 70 -7.63 16.29 -8.86
C GLU A 70 -8.43 15.11 -9.44
N VAL A 71 -9.60 14.84 -8.85
CA VAL A 71 -10.46 13.72 -9.26
C VAL A 71 -11.93 14.04 -9.02
N ALA A 72 -12.75 13.74 -10.03
CA ALA A 72 -14.20 13.68 -9.90
C ALA A 72 -14.63 12.25 -9.56
N ILE A 73 -15.45 12.09 -8.53
CA ILE A 73 -16.05 10.83 -8.12
C ILE A 73 -17.55 10.93 -8.41
N ILE A 74 -18.10 9.95 -9.10
CA ILE A 74 -19.54 9.83 -9.33
C ILE A 74 -20.09 8.78 -8.38
N GLY A 75 -21.01 9.17 -7.51
CA GLY A 75 -21.63 8.29 -6.52
C GLY A 75 -22.20 9.05 -5.32
N GLY A 76 -22.52 8.32 -4.25
CA GLY A 76 -23.02 8.91 -3.01
C GLY A 76 -23.10 7.90 -1.86
N GLY A 77 -22.51 6.72 -2.03
CA GLY A 77 -22.54 5.64 -1.05
C GLY A 77 -21.24 5.51 -0.25
N ILE A 78 -21.12 4.40 0.49
CA ILE A 78 -19.97 4.13 1.36
C ILE A 78 -18.64 4.08 0.58
N ALA A 79 -18.63 3.54 -0.64
CA ALA A 79 -17.44 3.45 -1.47
C ALA A 79 -16.88 4.83 -1.84
N SER A 80 -17.74 5.75 -2.29
CA SER A 80 -17.34 7.11 -2.64
C SER A 80 -16.87 7.91 -1.42
N ALA A 81 -17.52 7.73 -0.26
CA ALA A 81 -17.09 8.39 0.98
C ALA A 81 -15.69 7.93 1.42
N LEU A 82 -15.45 6.61 1.45
CA LEU A 82 -14.14 6.05 1.83
C LEU A 82 -13.04 6.36 0.81
N LEU A 83 -13.37 6.36 -0.49
CA LEU A 83 -12.43 6.75 -1.54
C LEU A 83 -12.04 8.22 -1.42
N SER A 84 -13.01 9.11 -1.18
CA SER A 84 -12.76 10.54 -0.95
C SER A 84 -11.83 10.74 0.22
N LEU A 85 -12.10 10.10 1.37
CA LEU A 85 -11.25 10.16 2.56
C LEU A 85 -9.81 9.68 2.28
N ALA A 86 -9.66 8.56 1.55
CA ALA A 86 -8.35 8.01 1.22
C ALA A 86 -7.54 8.95 0.31
N LEU A 87 -8.20 9.64 -0.62
CA LEU A 87 -7.57 10.57 -1.56
C LEU A 87 -7.22 11.90 -0.88
N LEU A 88 -8.14 12.46 -0.07
CA LEU A 88 -7.92 13.69 0.70
C LEU A 88 -6.71 13.56 1.64
N ARG A 89 -6.56 12.41 2.33
CA ARG A 89 -5.38 12.12 3.18
C ARG A 89 -4.04 12.13 2.41
N ARG A 90 -4.08 12.05 1.09
CA ARG A 90 -2.91 12.09 0.19
C ARG A 90 -2.80 13.42 -0.55
N GLY A 91 -3.55 14.45 -0.15
CA GLY A 91 -3.52 15.78 -0.74
C GLY A 91 -4.17 15.88 -2.12
N TRP A 92 -5.15 15.03 -2.41
CA TRP A 92 -5.95 15.18 -3.64
C TRP A 92 -7.07 16.20 -3.44
N GLN A 93 -7.36 16.96 -4.50
CA GLN A 93 -8.62 17.68 -4.66
C GLN A 93 -9.68 16.70 -5.15
N VAL A 94 -10.80 16.61 -4.44
CA VAL A 94 -11.87 15.64 -4.71
C VAL A 94 -13.18 16.38 -4.89
N THR A 95 -13.84 16.13 -6.03
CA THR A 95 -15.21 16.59 -6.29
C THR A 95 -16.12 15.37 -6.35
N LEU A 96 -17.19 15.36 -5.55
CA LEU A 96 -18.18 14.27 -5.52
C LEU A 96 -19.48 14.74 -6.17
N TYR A 97 -19.94 14.00 -7.18
CA TYR A 97 -21.24 14.21 -7.81
C TYR A 97 -22.18 13.07 -7.41
N CYS A 98 -23.27 13.44 -6.73
CA CYS A 98 -24.35 12.53 -6.36
C CYS A 98 -25.59 12.86 -7.21
N ALA A 99 -26.26 11.84 -7.73
CA ALA A 99 -27.48 12.02 -8.51
C ALA A 99 -28.70 12.31 -7.61
N ASP A 100 -28.68 11.83 -6.37
CA ASP A 100 -29.75 11.98 -5.40
C ASP A 100 -29.60 13.29 -4.61
N GLU A 101 -30.68 13.73 -3.96
CA GLU A 101 -30.70 14.95 -3.15
C GLU A 101 -29.78 14.89 -1.92
N ALA A 102 -29.45 13.67 -1.45
CA ALA A 102 -28.60 13.42 -0.30
C ALA A 102 -27.77 12.13 -0.50
N PRO A 103 -26.60 12.00 0.17
CA PRO A 103 -25.84 10.76 0.15
C PRO A 103 -26.59 9.60 0.82
N ALA A 104 -26.16 8.38 0.53
CA ALA A 104 -26.68 7.13 1.08
C ALA A 104 -28.17 6.85 0.79
N LEU A 105 -28.77 7.49 -0.21
CA LEU A 105 -30.13 7.15 -0.65
C LEU A 105 -30.23 5.89 -1.54
N GLY A 106 -29.09 5.36 -2.00
CA GLY A 106 -28.98 4.05 -2.65
C GLY A 106 -28.78 2.88 -1.66
N ALA A 107 -28.10 1.81 -2.11
CA ALA A 107 -27.90 0.59 -1.31
C ALA A 107 -27.15 0.77 0.03
N SER A 108 -26.49 1.91 0.25
CA SER A 108 -25.78 2.23 1.50
C SER A 108 -26.69 2.82 2.59
N GLY A 109 -27.99 3.01 2.35
CA GLY A 109 -28.93 3.67 3.27
C GLY A 109 -29.54 2.81 4.37
N ASN A 110 -29.11 1.55 4.51
CA ASN A 110 -29.67 0.65 5.52
C ASN A 110 -29.36 1.13 6.94
N ARG A 111 -30.35 1.02 7.84
CA ARG A 111 -30.20 1.42 9.26
C ARG A 111 -29.14 0.58 9.99
N GLN A 112 -29.03 -0.69 9.63
CA GLN A 112 -28.09 -1.65 10.20
C GLN A 112 -27.60 -2.58 9.09
N GLY A 113 -26.33 -2.95 9.12
CA GLY A 113 -25.71 -3.87 8.18
C GLY A 113 -24.79 -4.84 8.90
N ALA A 114 -24.78 -6.10 8.46
CA ALA A 114 -23.88 -7.10 8.99
C ALA A 114 -22.46 -6.90 8.43
N LEU A 115 -21.45 -7.08 9.28
CA LEU A 115 -20.04 -7.03 8.89
C LEU A 115 -19.36 -8.33 9.32
N TYR A 116 -19.02 -9.18 8.35
CA TYR A 116 -18.29 -10.44 8.55
C TYR A 116 -17.52 -10.79 7.26
N PRO A 117 -16.44 -11.57 7.32
CA PRO A 117 -15.72 -11.99 6.12
C PRO A 117 -16.47 -13.12 5.41
N LEU A 118 -16.50 -13.08 4.07
CA LEU A 118 -16.89 -14.23 3.26
C LEU A 118 -15.68 -15.17 3.14
N LEU A 119 -15.74 -16.33 3.79
CA LEU A 119 -14.66 -17.33 3.78
C LEU A 119 -14.99 -18.45 2.80
N SER A 120 -13.97 -18.91 2.08
CA SER A 120 -14.10 -20.00 1.11
C SER A 120 -12.91 -20.94 1.18
N LYS A 121 -13.17 -22.25 1.15
CA LYS A 121 -12.14 -23.29 1.05
C LYS A 121 -11.65 -23.49 -0.39
N HIS A 122 -12.50 -23.19 -1.38
CA HIS A 122 -12.28 -23.53 -2.78
C HIS A 122 -11.72 -22.37 -3.60
N ASP A 123 -11.90 -21.13 -3.15
CA ASP A 123 -11.40 -19.93 -3.83
C ASP A 123 -10.38 -19.21 -2.94
N GLU A 124 -9.11 -19.43 -3.24
CA GLU A 124 -7.99 -18.84 -2.50
C GLU A 124 -7.97 -17.30 -2.62
N ALA A 125 -8.28 -16.76 -3.80
CA ALA A 125 -8.22 -15.33 -4.05
C ALA A 125 -9.32 -14.59 -3.27
N LEU A 126 -10.54 -15.12 -3.32
CA LEU A 126 -11.68 -14.61 -2.56
C LEU A 126 -11.41 -14.69 -1.06
N ASN A 127 -10.97 -15.86 -0.57
CA ASN A 127 -10.71 -16.06 0.86
C ASN A 127 -9.63 -15.10 1.38
N ARG A 128 -8.54 -14.92 0.61
CA ARG A 128 -7.46 -13.98 0.95
C ARG A 128 -7.94 -12.53 0.91
N PHE A 129 -8.79 -12.16 -0.05
CA PHE A 129 -9.33 -10.82 -0.14
C PHE A 129 -10.23 -10.49 1.06
N PHE A 130 -11.26 -11.30 1.33
CA PHE A 130 -12.24 -10.99 2.37
C PHE A 130 -11.68 -11.12 3.78
N SER A 131 -10.77 -12.07 4.04
CA SER A 131 -10.09 -12.18 5.35
C SER A 131 -9.28 -10.92 5.68
N ASN A 132 -8.52 -10.42 4.71
CA ASN A 132 -7.72 -9.20 4.87
C ASN A 132 -8.59 -7.94 4.89
N ALA A 133 -9.61 -7.87 4.02
CA ALA A 133 -10.51 -6.72 3.96
C ALA A 133 -11.31 -6.55 5.27
N PHE A 134 -11.76 -7.65 5.88
CA PHE A 134 -12.50 -7.60 7.14
C PHE A 134 -11.66 -7.05 8.29
N THR A 135 -10.45 -7.56 8.49
CA THR A 135 -9.54 -7.09 9.55
C THR A 135 -9.11 -5.64 9.34
N PHE A 136 -8.85 -5.25 8.09
CA PHE A 136 -8.61 -3.85 7.72
C PHE A 136 -9.83 -2.96 8.03
N CYS A 137 -11.03 -3.39 7.64
CA CYS A 137 -12.27 -2.66 7.84
C CYS A 137 -12.53 -2.40 9.33
N LEU A 138 -12.41 -3.41 10.19
CA LEU A 138 -12.57 -3.24 11.64
C LEU A 138 -11.57 -2.23 12.22
N SER A 139 -10.32 -2.27 11.78
CA SER A 139 -9.29 -1.32 12.23
C SER A 139 -9.59 0.10 11.75
N ALA A 140 -10.03 0.25 10.48
CA ALA A 140 -10.38 1.53 9.90
C ALA A 140 -11.61 2.17 10.59
N LEU A 141 -12.67 1.39 10.84
CA LEU A 141 -13.86 1.87 11.54
C LEU A 141 -13.55 2.31 12.97
N ARG A 142 -12.75 1.53 13.71
CA ARG A 142 -12.28 1.93 15.05
C ARG A 142 -11.47 3.22 15.04
N PHE A 143 -10.64 3.42 14.01
CA PHE A 143 -9.89 4.66 13.84
C PHE A 143 -10.81 5.85 13.59
N ILE A 144 -11.77 5.72 12.67
CA ILE A 144 -12.73 6.78 12.33
C ILE A 144 -13.62 7.13 13.53
N ALA A 145 -14.12 6.13 14.25
CA ALA A 145 -14.99 6.31 15.41
C ALA A 145 -14.32 7.05 16.59
N ARG A 146 -12.98 7.15 16.62
CA ARG A 146 -12.25 7.94 17.63
C ARG A 146 -12.08 9.41 17.25
N GLN A 147 -12.39 9.78 16.01
CA GLN A 147 -12.25 11.14 15.49
C GLN A 147 -13.56 11.93 15.52
N ILE A 148 -14.65 11.28 15.93
CA ILE A 148 -16.00 11.83 16.11
C ILE A 148 -16.29 11.82 17.60
#